data_AF-D1BW63-F1
#
_entry.id   AF-D1BW63-F1
#
_cell.length_a   1.000
_cell.length_b   1.000
_cell.length_c   1.000
_cell.angle_alpha   90.00
_cell.angle_beta   90.00
_cell.angle_gamma   90.00
#
_symmetry.space_group_name_H-M   'P 1'
#
loop_
_entity.id
_entity.type
_entity.pdbx_description
1 polymer ?
#
loop_
_entity_poly.entity_id
_entity_poly.type
_entity_poly.pdbx_seq_one_letter_code
_entity_poly.pdbx_strand_id
1 'polypeptide(L)'
;MYLGVAEPGGAWSDRDRALAEVLLLHERSACPGCAMPKHTAWDPRSEGEWTVDKHTCQACAERDRVSQAAKDTPGQYLTVHPYRVGDAAAAQTSAAQAIAADEQHTAARAAAQRAAAAEKSI
;
A
#
# COMPACT_ATOMS: atom_id res chain seq x y z
N MET A 1 4.40 -28.28 -9.71
CA MET A 1 3.94 -29.11 -8.59
C MET A 1 2.58 -28.58 -8.17
N TYR A 2 1.49 -29.24 -8.59
CA TYR A 2 0.12 -28.80 -8.30
C TYR A 2 -0.25 -29.32 -6.90
N LEU A 3 -0.67 -28.43 -5.99
CA LEU A 3 -0.83 -28.75 -4.57
C LEU A 3 -2.07 -29.58 -4.23
N GLY A 4 -2.95 -29.85 -5.21
CA GLY A 4 -4.25 -30.47 -4.95
C GLY A 4 -5.16 -29.52 -4.18
N VAL A 5 -6.42 -29.43 -4.57
CA VAL A 5 -7.40 -28.64 -3.83
C VAL A 5 -8.11 -29.62 -2.90
N ALA A 6 -7.97 -29.45 -1.59
CA ALA A 6 -8.85 -30.14 -0.65
C ALA A 6 -10.28 -29.65 -0.90
N GLU A 7 -11.24 -30.58 -1.04
CA GLU A 7 -12.64 -30.18 -1.22
C GLU A 7 -13.10 -29.34 -0.02
N PRO A 8 -13.84 -28.24 -0.24
CA PRO A 8 -14.36 -27.42 0.85
C PRO A 8 -15.18 -28.28 1.83
N GLY A 9 -14.74 -28.35 3.09
CA GLY A 9 -15.39 -29.16 4.14
C GLY A 9 -14.86 -30.60 4.28
N GLY A 10 -13.87 -30.99 3.47
CA GLY A 10 -13.20 -32.29 3.59
C GLY A 10 -12.29 -32.41 4.82
N ALA A 11 -11.97 -33.65 5.21
CA ALA A 11 -11.00 -33.92 6.27
C ALA A 11 -9.58 -33.53 5.82
N TRP A 12 -8.79 -32.94 6.72
CA TRP A 12 -7.40 -32.61 6.42
C TRP A 12 -6.58 -33.89 6.23
N SER A 13 -5.84 -33.95 5.13
CA SER A 13 -4.83 -34.99 4.94
C SER A 13 -3.70 -34.84 5.95
N ASP A 14 -2.92 -35.89 6.15
CA ASP A 14 -1.72 -35.81 7.00
C ASP A 14 -0.71 -34.78 6.46
N ARG A 15 -0.68 -34.59 5.13
CA ARG A 15 0.14 -33.57 4.48
C ARG A 15 -0.33 -32.16 4.84
N ASP A 16 -1.64 -31.90 4.82
CA ASP A 16 -2.19 -30.57 5.16
C ASP A 16 -1.88 -30.21 6.60
N ARG A 17 -2.00 -31.19 7.51
CA ARG A 17 -1.63 -31.03 8.92
C ARG A 17 -0.14 -30.71 9.08
N ALA A 18 0.72 -31.49 8.44
CA ALA A 18 2.17 -31.25 8.49
C ALA A 18 2.54 -29.85 7.95
N LEU A 19 1.91 -29.40 6.86
CA LEU A 19 2.14 -28.07 6.32
C LEU A 19 1.64 -26.96 7.26
N ALA A 20 0.47 -27.13 7.88
CA ALA A 20 -0.04 -26.19 8.86
C ALA A 20 0.86 -26.10 10.10
N GLU A 21 1.36 -27.23 10.60
CA GLU A 21 2.32 -27.27 11.70
C GLU A 21 3.63 -26.54 11.36
N VAL A 22 4.18 -26.77 10.15
CA VAL A 22 5.38 -26.08 9.67
C VAL A 22 5.13 -24.59 9.50
N LEU A 23 3.97 -24.18 9.01
CA LEU A 23 3.59 -22.76 8.89
C LEU A 23 3.57 -22.09 10.27
N LEU A 24 2.92 -22.71 11.26
CA LEU A 24 2.86 -22.18 12.62
C LEU A 24 4.25 -22.08 13.26
N LEU A 25 5.12 -23.05 13.00
CA LEU A 25 6.50 -23.02 13.47
C LEU A 25 7.28 -21.87 12.79
N HIS A 26 7.09 -21.70 11.49
CA HIS A 26 7.71 -20.63 10.72
C HIS A 26 7.27 -19.24 11.22
N GLU A 27 5.96 -19.01 11.36
CA GLU A 27 5.40 -17.76 11.90
C GLU A 27 5.91 -17.48 13.32
N ARG A 28 6.01 -18.51 14.17
CA ARG A 28 6.60 -18.37 15.52
C ARG A 28 8.08 -18.01 15.49
N SER A 29 8.82 -18.43 14.47
CA SER A 29 10.25 -18.13 14.31
C SER A 29 10.52 -16.74 13.74
N ALA A 30 9.51 -16.09 13.15
CA ALA A 30 9.59 -14.79 12.51
C ALA A 30 9.15 -13.64 13.44
N CYS A 31 9.73 -12.47 13.29
CA CYS A 31 9.32 -11.26 13.98
C CYS A 31 7.90 -10.87 13.54
N PRO A 32 6.94 -10.62 14.46
CA PRO A 32 5.54 -10.34 14.09
C PRO A 32 5.36 -9.00 13.36
N GLY A 33 6.36 -8.11 13.41
CA GLY A 33 6.32 -6.82 12.71
C GLY A 33 6.88 -6.90 11.29
N CYS A 34 8.12 -7.36 11.14
CA CYS A 34 8.86 -7.31 9.87
C CYS A 34 9.05 -8.68 9.19
N ALA A 35 8.51 -9.76 9.76
CA ALA A 35 8.64 -11.15 9.27
C ALA A 35 10.07 -11.71 9.15
N MET A 36 11.10 -10.96 9.54
CA MET A 36 12.49 -11.43 9.58
C MET A 36 12.69 -12.52 10.66
N PRO A 37 13.68 -13.41 10.51
CA PRO A 37 14.00 -14.39 11.55
C PRO A 37 14.29 -13.69 12.89
N LYS A 38 13.65 -14.14 13.97
CA LYS A 38 13.75 -13.50 15.29
C LYS A 38 15.19 -13.38 15.79
N HIS A 39 16.01 -14.39 15.55
CA HIS A 39 17.41 -14.40 15.98
C HIS A 39 18.25 -13.27 15.37
N THR A 40 17.87 -12.78 14.19
CA THR A 40 18.50 -11.64 13.52
C THR A 40 17.82 -10.34 13.90
N ALA A 41 16.48 -10.32 13.87
CA ALA A 41 15.70 -9.11 14.09
C ALA A 41 15.75 -8.58 15.53
N TRP A 42 15.99 -9.46 16.51
CA TRP A 42 16.01 -9.10 17.94
C TRP A 42 17.44 -9.11 18.52
N ASP A 43 18.47 -9.16 17.67
CA ASP A 43 19.86 -9.01 18.10
C ASP A 43 20.16 -7.52 18.36
N PRO A 44 20.52 -7.12 19.61
CA PRO A 44 20.86 -5.73 19.92
C PRO A 44 22.06 -5.21 19.12
N ARG A 45 22.91 -6.09 18.61
CA ARG A 45 24.06 -5.70 17.79
C ARG A 45 23.68 -5.21 16.41
N SER A 46 22.50 -5.60 15.93
CA SER A 46 21.99 -5.20 14.62
C SER A 46 21.20 -3.90 14.63
N GLU A 47 21.22 -3.16 15.75
CA GLU A 47 20.65 -1.81 15.81
C GLU A 47 21.37 -0.87 14.83
N GLY A 48 20.62 -0.21 13.96
CA GLY A 48 21.15 0.71 12.95
C GLY A 48 21.69 0.06 11.67
N GLU A 49 21.68 -1.27 11.57
CA GLU A 49 22.15 -1.99 10.38
C GLU A 49 21.09 -2.13 9.27
N TRP A 50 19.84 -1.73 9.54
CA TRP A 50 18.71 -1.95 8.65
C TRP A 50 18.18 -0.64 8.04
N THR A 51 17.89 -0.68 6.74
CA THR A 51 17.18 0.38 6.02
C THR A 51 15.74 -0.06 5.73
N VAL A 52 14.79 0.88 5.80
CA VAL A 52 13.36 0.60 5.53
C VAL A 52 12.95 1.29 4.24
N ASP A 53 12.61 0.49 3.23
CA ASP A 53 12.02 0.98 1.98
C ASP A 53 10.49 0.88 2.04
N LYS A 54 9.82 2.00 1.76
CA LYS A 54 8.35 2.04 1.69
C LYS A 54 7.88 1.67 0.28
N HIS A 55 7.31 0.49 0.13
CA HIS A 55 6.66 0.07 -1.11
C HIS A 55 5.13 0.16 -0.97
N THR A 56 4.52 1.11 -1.67
CA THR A 56 3.06 1.22 -1.75
C THR A 56 2.57 0.46 -2.97
N CYS A 57 1.72 -0.56 -2.79
CA CYS A 57 1.10 -1.23 -3.93
C CYS A 57 0.06 -0.30 -4.60
N GLN A 58 -0.23 -0.51 -5.89
CA GLN A 58 -1.15 0.34 -6.65
C GLN A 58 -2.54 0.45 -6.02
N ALA A 59 -3.02 -0.63 -5.40
CA ALA A 59 -4.28 -0.66 -4.66
C ALA A 59 -4.28 0.26 -3.43
N CYS A 60 -3.20 0.23 -2.62
CA CYS A 60 -3.05 1.11 -1.48
C CYS A 60 -2.82 2.56 -1.90
N ALA A 61 -2.08 2.79 -2.99
CA ALA A 61 -1.87 4.12 -3.55
C ALA A 61 -3.20 4.76 -3.97
N GLU A 62 -4.06 3.99 -4.64
CA GLU A 62 -5.39 4.45 -5.04
C GLU A 62 -6.31 4.70 -3.84
N ARG A 63 -6.29 3.82 -2.83
CA ARG A 63 -7.02 4.05 -1.57
C ARG A 63 -6.59 5.35 -0.91
N ASP A 64 -5.27 5.58 -0.80
CA ASP A 64 -4.72 6.76 -0.16
C ASP A 64 -5.02 8.03 -0.97
N ARG A 65 -5.08 7.93 -2.31
CA ARG A 65 -5.51 9.03 -3.19
C ARG A 65 -6.98 9.41 -2.93
N VAL A 66 -7.87 8.42 -2.86
CA VAL A 66 -9.30 8.63 -2.63
C VAL A 66 -9.56 9.18 -1.22
N SER A 67 -8.88 8.65 -0.20
CA SER A 67 -9.05 9.11 1.19
C SER A 67 -8.53 10.53 1.43
N GLN A 68 -7.53 10.98 0.68
CA GLN A 68 -7.05 12.37 0.75
C GLN A 68 -7.93 13.35 -0.02
N ALA A 69 -8.60 12.89 -1.08
CA ALA A 69 -9.52 13.72 -1.87
C ALA A 69 -10.86 13.98 -1.15
N ALA A 70 -11.23 13.08 -0.24
CA ALA A 70 -12.52 13.09 0.43
C ALA A 70 -12.37 13.60 1.88
N LYS A 71 -12.85 14.82 2.17
CA LYS A 71 -13.05 15.27 3.56
C LYS A 71 -14.28 14.55 4.11
N ASP A 72 -14.14 13.27 4.45
CA ASP A 72 -15.31 12.45 4.75
C ASP A 72 -15.87 12.66 6.15
N THR A 73 -17.20 12.69 6.20
CA THR A 73 -18.04 12.62 7.39
C THR A 73 -17.86 11.27 8.10
N PRO A 74 -18.04 11.19 9.43
CA PRO A 74 -17.84 9.95 10.18
C PRO A 74 -18.71 8.79 9.67
N GLY A 75 -18.11 7.60 9.48
CA GLY A 75 -18.84 6.35 9.23
C GLY A 75 -18.64 5.67 7.86
N GLN A 76 -17.73 6.15 7.00
CA GLN A 76 -17.46 5.52 5.71
C GLN A 76 -16.25 4.55 5.77
N TYR A 77 -16.36 3.42 5.06
CA TYR A 77 -15.26 2.47 4.83
C TYR A 77 -15.00 2.32 3.33
N LEU A 78 -13.72 2.13 2.96
CA LEU A 78 -13.29 1.97 1.57
C LEU A 78 -12.97 0.52 1.27
N THR A 79 -13.52 -0.01 0.18
CA THR A 79 -13.22 -1.36 -0.32
C THR A 79 -12.44 -1.24 -1.63
N VAL A 80 -11.31 -1.94 -1.73
CA VAL A 80 -10.48 -1.95 -2.94
C VAL A 80 -10.73 -3.26 -3.71
N HIS A 81 -11.06 -3.15 -4.99
CA HIS A 81 -11.33 -4.30 -5.87
C HIS A 81 -10.22 -4.48 -6.93
N PRO A 82 -9.98 -5.71 -7.40
CA PRO A 82 -9.10 -5.94 -8.55
C PRO A 82 -9.66 -5.28 -9.80
N TYR A 83 -8.76 -4.70 -10.60
CA TYR A 83 -9.07 -4.00 -11.84
C TYR A 83 -9.85 -4.86 -12.85
N ARG A 84 -10.97 -4.33 -13.38
CA ARG A 84 -11.71 -4.95 -14.49
C ARG A 84 -11.41 -4.21 -15.79
N VAL A 85 -11.48 -4.92 -16.92
CA VAL A 85 -11.11 -4.43 -18.26
C VAL A 85 -11.94 -3.19 -18.69
N GLY A 86 -13.12 -2.96 -18.08
CA GLY A 86 -13.92 -1.74 -18.28
C GLY A 86 -13.51 -0.53 -17.42
N ASP A 87 -12.73 -0.74 -16.36
CA ASP A 87 -12.30 0.32 -15.43
C ASP A 87 -11.11 1.13 -15.99
N ALA A 88 -10.49 0.63 -17.07
CA ALA A 88 -9.35 1.22 -17.76
C ALA A 88 -9.58 2.67 -18.21
N ALA A 89 -10.70 2.89 -18.90
CA ALA A 89 -11.05 4.19 -19.44
C ALA A 89 -11.33 5.19 -18.30
N ALA A 90 -11.95 4.73 -17.20
CA ALA A 90 -12.23 5.56 -16.04
C ALA A 90 -10.94 5.93 -15.27
N ALA A 91 -10.03 4.96 -15.06
CA ALA A 91 -8.77 5.18 -14.36
C ALA A 91 -7.76 6.05 -15.15
N GLN A 92 -7.70 5.88 -16.48
CA GLN A 92 -6.84 6.72 -17.33
C GLN A 92 -7.36 8.16 -17.39
N THR A 93 -8.68 8.34 -17.45
CA THR A 93 -9.29 9.67 -17.45
C THR A 93 -9.05 10.40 -16.12
N SER A 94 -9.16 9.69 -14.98
CA SER A 94 -8.92 10.30 -13.66
C SER A 94 -7.44 10.63 -13.42
N ALA A 95 -6.51 9.79 -13.89
CA ALA A 95 -5.08 10.08 -13.81
C ALA A 95 -4.69 11.31 -14.66
N ALA A 96 -5.20 11.42 -15.89
CA ALA A 96 -4.95 12.58 -16.75
C ALA A 96 -5.52 13.88 -16.14
N GLN A 97 -6.70 13.82 -15.54
CA GLN A 97 -7.31 14.96 -14.84
C GLN A 97 -6.53 15.37 -13.59
N ALA A 98 -6.00 14.41 -12.83
CA ALA A 98 -5.19 14.69 -11.63
C ALA A 98 -3.85 15.37 -12.00
N ILE A 99 -3.18 14.92 -13.07
CA ILE A 99 -1.95 15.54 -13.57
C ILE A 99 -2.23 16.99 -14.00
N ALA A 100 -3.29 17.22 -14.78
CA ALA A 100 -3.66 18.55 -15.22
C ALA A 100 -4.01 19.49 -14.05
N ALA A 101 -4.64 18.97 -12.99
CA ALA A 101 -4.96 19.75 -11.79
C ALA A 101 -3.72 20.14 -10.98
N ASP A 102 -2.73 19.24 -10.85
CA ASP A 102 -1.46 19.53 -10.17
C ASP A 102 -0.64 20.59 -10.93
N GLU A 103 -0.58 20.50 -12.26
CA GLU A 103 0.06 21.50 -13.13
C GLU A 103 -0.59 22.89 -12.99
N GLN A 104 -1.93 22.96 -12.94
CA GLN A 104 -2.65 24.22 -12.71
C GLN A 104 -2.36 24.81 -11.32
N HIS A 105 -2.30 23.97 -10.30
CA HIS A 105 -2.06 24.41 -8.92
C HIS A 105 -0.61 24.89 -8.73
N THR A 106 0.38 24.21 -9.32
CA THR A 106 1.77 24.66 -9.33
C THR A 106 1.95 25.96 -10.11
N ALA A 107 1.29 26.10 -11.28
CA ALA A 107 1.29 27.34 -12.04
C ALA A 107 0.69 28.52 -11.24
N ALA A 108 -0.44 28.29 -10.56
CA ALA A 108 -1.08 29.30 -9.71
C ALA A 108 -0.20 29.71 -8.52
N ARG A 109 0.45 28.76 -7.85
CA ARG A 109 1.41 29.05 -6.77
C ARG A 109 2.61 29.86 -7.27
N ALA A 110 3.17 29.51 -8.42
CA ALA A 110 4.28 30.24 -9.01
C ALA A 110 3.90 31.66 -9.45
N ALA A 111 2.65 31.88 -9.88
CA ALA A 111 2.14 33.22 -10.18
C ALA A 111 1.95 34.06 -8.91
N ALA A 112 1.36 33.48 -7.85
CA ALA A 112 1.16 34.14 -6.57
C ALA A 112 2.50 34.54 -5.90
N GLN A 113 3.51 33.65 -5.97
CA GLN A 113 4.86 33.94 -5.46
C GLN A 113 5.54 35.09 -6.22
N ARG A 114 5.36 35.17 -7.54
CA ARG A 114 5.89 36.27 -8.36
C ARG A 114 5.21 37.61 -8.02
N ALA A 115 3.89 37.61 -7.84
CA ALA A 115 3.15 38.80 -7.43
C ALA A 115 3.60 39.30 -6.04
N ALA A 116 3.73 38.39 -5.06
CA ALA A 116 4.19 38.73 -3.72
C ALA A 116 5.66 39.20 -3.67
N ALA A 117 6.52 38.71 -4.57
CA ALA A 117 7.91 39.14 -4.69
C ALA A 117 8.03 40.55 -5.32
N ALA A 118 7.14 40.89 -6.25
CA ALA A 118 7.09 42.22 -6.86
C ALA A 118 6.63 43.29 -5.85
N GLU A 119 5.67 42.94 -4.99
CA GLU A 119 5.12 43.84 -3.97
C GLU A 119 6.11 44.13 -2.81
N LYS A 120 7.05 43.22 -2.56
CA LYS A 120 8.14 43.40 -1.58
C LYS A 120 9.37 44.14 -2.13
N SER A 121 9.42 44.42 -3.43
CA SER A 121 10.54 45.12 -4.08
C SER A 121 10.29 46.63 -4.30
N ILE A 122 9.21 47.16 -3.70
CA ILE A 122 8.84 48.59 -3.68
C ILE A 122 8.99 49.10 -2.25
#